data_AF-A0A2T4XFQ5-F1
#
_entry.id   AF-A0A2T4XFQ5-F1
#
_cell.length_a   1.000
_cell.length_b   1.000
_cell.length_c   1.000
_cell.angle_alpha   90.00
_cell.angle_beta   90.00
_cell.angle_gamma   90.00
#
_symmetry.space_group_name_H-M   'P 1'
#
loop_
_entity.id
_entity.type
_entity.pdbx_description
1 polymer ?
#
loop_
_entity_poly.entity_id
_entity_poly.type
_entity_poly.pdbx_seq_one_letter_code
_entity_poly.pdbx_strand_id
1 'polypeptide(L)'
;MRGVREGSGVREGGGVIGGRSSSSSTQIQIIRPGEFEPHNHWYQKALHATIHPMVKFFMKLSQERMISRYVHLHPLVDPKALHDLLNYRCRHFVWSGADLLNVTSLGGRRHMVLIENNSCPSGQKSMPVGYDYGEITGYHLLMDQTFRHSLKNLRNKIDGGLAVLYDKNYMESSGYAHAMADSMQEPVYLVPFYDNGEHDHVRFVDGVMWIRELSHQPDSLQSSSESVTPSNFPNPSEAHDTSDAVSHQPDTLHSSPKSPN
;
A
#
# COMPACT_ATOMS: atom_id res chain seq x y z
N MET A 1 -62.39 -8.09 24.03
CA MET A 1 -62.27 -8.40 25.48
C MET A 1 -60.83 -8.11 25.87
N ARG A 2 -60.53 -6.88 26.29
CA ARG A 2 -60.38 -6.43 27.70
C ARG A 2 -59.37 -7.26 28.50
N GLY A 3 -58.27 -6.60 28.88
CA GLY A 3 -57.28 -7.06 29.83
C GLY A 3 -56.28 -5.95 30.14
N VAL A 4 -56.77 -4.85 30.72
CA VAL A 4 -55.99 -3.72 31.25
C VAL A 4 -55.33 -4.12 32.56
N ARG A 5 -54.06 -3.75 32.77
CA ARG A 5 -53.51 -3.42 34.09
C ARG A 5 -52.59 -2.22 33.99
N GLU A 6 -52.96 -1.18 34.75
CA GLU A 6 -52.19 0.03 35.05
C GLU A 6 -51.37 -0.16 36.35
N GLY A 7 -50.40 0.75 36.53
CA GLY A 7 -49.69 1.03 37.78
C GLY A 7 -48.21 0.64 37.70
N SER A 8 -47.21 1.49 37.91
CA SER A 8 -47.16 2.83 38.53
C SER A 8 -45.80 3.45 38.19
N GLY A 9 -45.76 4.76 37.96
CA GLY A 9 -44.55 5.47 37.56
C GLY A 9 -43.52 5.66 38.67
N VAL A 10 -42.26 5.73 38.25
CA VAL A 10 -41.23 6.57 38.87
C VAL A 10 -40.51 7.29 37.74
N ARG A 11 -40.59 8.62 37.75
CA ARG A 11 -39.77 9.52 36.94
C ARG A 11 -38.49 9.77 37.72
N GLU A 12 -37.32 9.49 37.17
CA GLU A 12 -36.09 10.21 37.51
C GLU A 12 -35.13 10.21 36.32
N GLY A 13 -34.49 11.37 36.09
CA GLY A 13 -33.16 11.43 35.50
C GLY A 13 -33.08 11.54 33.98
N GLY A 14 -33.31 12.75 33.45
CA GLY A 14 -32.75 13.14 32.16
C GLY A 14 -31.22 13.11 32.22
N GLY A 15 -30.62 12.25 31.41
CA GLY A 15 -29.19 12.25 31.12
C GLY A 15 -29.02 12.31 29.61
N VAL A 16 -28.69 13.50 29.11
CA VAL A 16 -28.24 13.68 27.72
C VAL A 16 -26.99 12.84 27.55
N ILE A 17 -27.10 11.74 26.81
CA ILE A 17 -25.94 10.98 26.36
C ILE A 17 -25.26 11.86 25.32
N GLY A 18 -24.31 12.66 25.79
CA GLY A 18 -23.41 13.42 24.93
C GLY A 18 -22.72 12.43 24.00
N GLY A 19 -23.03 12.55 22.70
CA GLY A 19 -22.25 11.90 21.67
C GLY A 19 -20.81 12.35 21.83
N ARG A 20 -19.94 11.42 22.23
CA ARG A 20 -18.49 11.62 22.07
C ARG A 20 -18.26 11.71 20.57
N SER A 21 -18.06 12.93 20.07
CA SER A 21 -17.29 13.17 18.86
C SER A 21 -15.99 12.37 19.01
N SER A 22 -15.84 11.32 18.20
CA SER A 22 -14.57 10.62 18.06
C SER A 22 -13.66 11.53 17.25
N SER A 23 -13.00 12.47 17.91
CA SER A 23 -11.90 13.23 17.29
C SER A 23 -10.81 12.21 16.93
N SER A 24 -10.71 11.85 15.64
CA SER A 24 -9.56 11.10 15.14
C SER A 24 -8.30 11.91 15.43
N SER A 25 -7.38 11.36 16.22
CA SER A 25 -6.14 12.05 16.61
C SER A 25 -5.36 12.48 15.37
N THR A 26 -5.13 13.79 15.20
CA THR A 26 -4.34 14.39 14.12
C THR A 26 -2.85 14.51 14.49
N GLN A 27 -2.41 13.81 15.53
CA GLN A 27 -1.05 13.91 16.04
C GLN A 27 -0.03 13.32 15.06
N ILE A 28 0.85 14.19 14.55
CA ILE A 28 2.00 13.81 13.73
C ILE A 28 3.08 13.23 14.64
N GLN A 29 3.69 12.12 14.21
CA GLN A 29 4.83 11.52 14.90
C GLN A 29 6.10 11.71 14.10
N ILE A 30 7.22 11.96 14.78
CA ILE A 30 8.54 12.07 14.17
C ILE A 30 9.28 10.76 14.43
N ILE A 31 9.56 10.03 13.36
CA ILE A 31 10.29 8.76 13.38
C ILE A 31 11.76 9.04 13.07
N ARG A 32 12.68 8.53 13.89
CA ARG A 32 14.12 8.71 13.68
C ARG A 32 14.81 7.42 13.23
N PRO A 33 15.96 7.52 12.55
CA PRO A 33 16.77 6.35 12.23
C PRO A 33 17.17 5.58 13.49
N GLY A 34 17.13 4.25 13.42
CA GLY A 34 17.49 3.33 14.50
C GLY A 34 16.34 2.97 15.46
N GLU A 35 15.12 3.49 15.25
CA GLU A 35 13.96 3.26 16.12
C GLU A 35 13.06 2.10 15.64
N PHE A 36 13.48 1.32 14.64
CA PHE A 36 12.67 0.26 14.05
C PHE A 36 12.52 -0.94 15.00
N GLU A 37 11.29 -1.19 15.46
CA GLU A 37 10.98 -2.27 16.40
C GLU A 37 10.05 -3.32 15.74
N PRO A 38 10.54 -4.54 15.42
CA PRO A 38 9.77 -5.50 14.63
C PRO A 38 8.41 -5.89 15.20
N HIS A 39 8.26 -5.92 16.53
CA HIS A 39 6.99 -6.29 17.15
C HIS A 39 5.86 -5.26 16.92
N ASN A 40 6.19 -4.03 16.52
CA ASN A 40 5.23 -2.96 16.27
C ASN A 40 4.66 -2.98 14.83
N HIS A 41 5.35 -3.65 13.90
CA HIS A 41 5.07 -3.52 12.45
C HIS A 41 4.70 -4.84 11.77
N TRP A 42 4.60 -5.94 12.53
CA TRP A 42 4.16 -7.24 12.04
C TRP A 42 3.10 -7.86 12.93
N TYR A 43 2.30 -8.75 12.34
CA TYR A 43 1.54 -9.70 13.12
C TYR A 43 2.47 -10.68 13.83
N GLN A 44 2.15 -10.99 15.08
CA GLN A 44 2.93 -11.93 15.89
C GLN A 44 3.12 -13.30 15.22
N LYS A 45 2.12 -13.78 14.46
CA LYS A 45 2.23 -15.02 13.67
C LYS A 45 3.30 -14.95 12.59
N ALA A 46 3.47 -13.79 11.95
CA ALA A 46 4.46 -13.59 10.89
C ALA A 46 5.89 -13.56 11.47
N LEU A 47 6.07 -12.97 12.67
CA LEU A 47 7.36 -12.93 13.36
C LEU A 47 7.88 -14.33 13.72
N HIS A 48 6.98 -15.27 14.00
CA HIS A 48 7.34 -16.65 14.36
C HIS A 48 7.27 -17.63 13.18
N ALA A 49 6.88 -17.16 12.00
CA ALA A 49 6.77 -18.02 10.82
C ALA A 49 8.14 -18.15 10.12
N THR A 50 8.39 -19.35 9.59
CA THR A 50 9.57 -19.62 8.76
C THR A 50 9.12 -19.82 7.33
N ILE A 51 9.80 -19.18 6.38
CA ILE A 51 9.55 -19.38 4.94
C ILE A 51 9.96 -20.82 4.57
N HIS A 52 9.06 -21.54 3.90
CA HIS A 52 9.35 -22.90 3.42
C HIS A 52 10.60 -22.91 2.53
N PRO A 53 11.54 -23.86 2.69
CA PRO A 53 12.83 -23.85 1.98
C PRO A 53 12.71 -23.73 0.45
N MET A 54 11.73 -24.40 -0.16
CA MET A 54 11.48 -24.26 -1.61
C MET A 54 11.10 -22.83 -2.00
N VAL A 55 10.25 -22.15 -1.22
CA VAL A 55 9.85 -20.76 -1.48
C VAL A 55 11.05 -19.83 -1.31
N LYS A 56 11.83 -20.02 -0.25
CA LYS A 56 13.07 -19.27 -0.01
C LYS A 56 14.05 -19.42 -1.17
N PHE A 57 14.20 -20.64 -1.71
CA PHE A 57 15.00 -20.87 -2.90
C PHE A 57 14.46 -20.14 -4.14
N PHE A 58 13.14 -20.16 -4.36
CA PHE A 58 12.52 -19.42 -5.47
C PHE A 58 12.75 -17.91 -5.38
N MET A 59 12.63 -17.32 -4.19
CA MET A 59 12.89 -15.89 -3.95
C MET A 59 14.34 -15.48 -4.21
N LYS A 60 15.28 -16.43 -4.16
CA LYS A 60 16.72 -16.19 -4.39
C LYS A 60 17.16 -16.53 -5.83
N LEU A 61 16.24 -16.83 -6.75
CA LEU A 61 16.60 -17.11 -8.14
C LEU A 61 17.11 -15.85 -8.85
N SER A 62 18.23 -15.98 -9.55
CA SER A 62 18.68 -14.93 -10.46
C SER A 62 17.74 -14.82 -11.67
N GLN A 63 17.76 -13.67 -12.32
CA GLN A 63 16.94 -13.41 -13.50
C GLN A 63 17.22 -14.42 -14.63
N GLU A 64 18.48 -14.78 -14.85
CA GLU A 64 18.90 -15.77 -15.86
C GLU A 64 18.32 -17.15 -15.55
N ARG A 65 18.31 -17.54 -14.27
CA ARG A 65 17.72 -18.83 -13.85
C ARG A 65 16.20 -18.82 -14.00
N MET A 66 15.54 -17.71 -13.71
CA MET A 66 14.09 -17.57 -13.95
C MET A 66 13.76 -17.71 -15.44
N ILE A 67 14.48 -16.98 -16.31
CA ILE A 67 14.30 -17.04 -17.77
C ILE A 67 14.53 -18.45 -18.29
N SER A 68 15.67 -19.06 -17.95
CA SER A 68 16.03 -20.41 -18.40
C SER A 68 14.96 -21.44 -18.01
N ARG A 69 14.44 -21.38 -16.78
CA ARG A 69 13.37 -22.27 -16.32
C ARG A 69 12.05 -22.03 -17.05
N TYR A 70 11.68 -20.77 -17.24
CA TYR A 70 10.42 -20.41 -17.90
C TYR A 70 10.43 -20.86 -19.37
N VAL A 71 11.49 -20.57 -20.11
CA VAL A 71 11.65 -20.96 -21.52
C VAL A 71 11.69 -22.48 -21.67
N HIS A 72 12.29 -23.21 -20.74
CA HIS A 72 12.27 -24.68 -20.75
C HIS A 72 10.84 -25.25 -20.66
N LEU A 73 9.97 -24.63 -19.87
CA LEU A 73 8.55 -25.00 -19.74
C LEU A 73 7.68 -24.43 -20.87
N HIS A 74 8.14 -23.35 -21.52
CA HIS A 74 7.43 -22.63 -22.57
C HIS A 74 8.35 -22.38 -23.80
N PRO A 75 8.60 -23.42 -24.64
CA PRO A 75 9.62 -23.35 -25.70
C PRO A 75 9.37 -22.32 -26.80
N LEU A 76 8.15 -21.77 -26.89
CA LEU A 76 7.78 -20.74 -27.87
C LEU A 76 8.12 -19.31 -27.42
N VAL A 77 8.56 -19.15 -26.17
CA VAL A 77 8.90 -17.84 -25.60
C VAL A 77 10.31 -17.44 -26.04
N ASP A 78 10.45 -16.25 -26.59
CA ASP A 78 11.77 -15.65 -26.87
C ASP A 78 12.47 -15.26 -25.55
N PRO A 79 13.63 -15.86 -25.23
CA PRO A 79 14.38 -15.54 -24.02
C PRO A 79 14.77 -14.06 -23.94
N LYS A 80 15.06 -13.42 -25.08
CA LYS A 80 15.49 -12.03 -25.12
C LYS A 80 14.33 -11.09 -24.79
N ALA A 81 13.17 -11.29 -25.43
CA ALA A 81 11.97 -10.52 -25.10
C ALA A 81 11.57 -10.67 -23.62
N LEU A 82 11.69 -11.86 -23.04
CA LEU A 82 11.41 -12.07 -21.61
C LEU A 82 12.43 -11.35 -20.71
N HIS A 83 13.71 -11.38 -21.07
CA HIS A 83 14.74 -10.63 -20.36
C HIS A 83 14.46 -9.12 -20.37
N ASP A 84 14.10 -8.58 -21.53
CA ASP A 84 13.80 -7.16 -21.70
C ASP A 84 12.55 -6.77 -20.90
N LEU A 85 11.53 -7.63 -20.88
CA LEU A 85 10.33 -7.45 -20.06
C LEU A 85 10.64 -7.41 -18.57
N LEU A 86 11.47 -8.32 -18.07
CA LEU A 86 11.84 -8.38 -16.64
C LEU A 86 12.74 -7.21 -16.21
N ASN A 87 13.40 -6.52 -17.14
CA ASN A 87 14.22 -5.33 -16.88
C ASN A 87 13.46 -4.02 -17.07
N TYR A 88 12.23 -4.07 -17.59
CA TYR A 88 11.39 -2.88 -17.75
C TYR A 88 11.12 -2.23 -16.39
N ARG A 89 11.27 -0.90 -16.32
CA ARG A 89 10.94 -0.10 -15.14
C ARG A 89 9.87 0.93 -15.50
N CYS A 90 8.76 0.88 -14.79
CA CYS A 90 7.69 1.88 -14.91
C CYS A 90 8.20 3.26 -14.47
N ARG A 91 7.78 4.31 -15.19
CA ARG A 91 8.14 5.70 -14.85
C ARG A 91 7.34 6.26 -13.68
N HIS A 92 6.06 5.90 -13.58
CA HIS A 92 5.12 6.50 -12.63
C HIS A 92 4.61 5.52 -11.58
N PHE A 93 4.61 4.22 -11.91
CA PHE A 93 4.01 3.18 -11.09
C PHE A 93 5.06 2.14 -10.68
N VAL A 94 5.93 2.55 -9.75
CA VAL A 94 7.15 1.80 -9.37
C VAL A 94 6.90 0.65 -8.40
N TRP A 95 5.72 0.60 -7.79
CA TRP A 95 5.29 -0.43 -6.86
C TRP A 95 3.82 -0.72 -7.06
N SER A 96 3.48 -2.00 -7.19
CA SER A 96 2.12 -2.45 -7.42
C SER A 96 1.94 -3.89 -6.95
N GLY A 97 0.71 -4.22 -6.55
CA GLY A 97 0.31 -5.59 -6.25
C GLY A 97 -0.46 -6.17 -7.42
N ALA A 98 -0.43 -7.49 -7.58
CA ALA A 98 -1.25 -8.17 -8.57
C ALA A 98 -1.93 -9.36 -7.90
N ASP A 99 -3.25 -9.42 -8.04
CA ASP A 99 -4.01 -10.56 -7.55
C ASP A 99 -4.13 -11.59 -8.67
N LEU A 100 -3.59 -12.76 -8.39
CA LEU A 100 -3.48 -13.85 -9.34
C LEU A 100 -4.31 -15.05 -8.87
N LEU A 101 -5.08 -15.63 -9.78
CA LEU A 101 -5.81 -16.87 -9.53
C LEU A 101 -5.24 -18.01 -10.36
N ASN A 102 -4.95 -19.15 -9.70
CA ASN A 102 -4.56 -20.38 -10.39
C ASN A 102 -5.82 -21.15 -10.80
N VAL A 103 -6.17 -21.08 -12.09
CA VAL A 103 -7.39 -21.70 -12.64
C VAL A 103 -7.05 -22.93 -13.48
N THR A 104 -8.00 -23.85 -13.57
CA THR A 104 -7.91 -25.02 -14.44
C THR A 104 -9.01 -24.96 -15.49
N SER A 105 -8.65 -24.99 -16.77
CA SER A 105 -9.61 -25.08 -17.87
C SER A 105 -10.36 -26.41 -17.87
N LEU A 106 -11.47 -26.49 -18.63
CA LEU A 106 -12.23 -27.74 -18.80
C LEU A 106 -11.35 -28.91 -19.29
N GLY A 107 -10.34 -28.63 -20.13
CA GLY A 107 -9.37 -29.61 -20.62
C GLY A 107 -8.24 -29.93 -19.65
N GLY A 108 -8.29 -29.48 -18.40
CA GLY A 108 -7.29 -29.78 -17.36
C GLY A 108 -6.02 -28.91 -17.40
N ARG A 109 -5.91 -27.93 -18.31
CA ARG A 109 -4.76 -27.01 -18.32
C ARG A 109 -4.84 -26.00 -17.18
N ARG A 110 -3.76 -25.91 -16.40
CA ARG A 110 -3.59 -24.92 -15.32
C ARG A 110 -2.99 -23.62 -15.86
N HIS A 111 -3.54 -22.50 -15.43
CA HIS A 111 -3.12 -21.16 -15.85
C HIS A 111 -3.18 -20.20 -14.65
N MET A 112 -2.21 -19.29 -14.57
CA MET A 112 -2.32 -18.12 -13.71
C MET A 112 -3.07 -17.04 -14.47
N VAL A 113 -4.14 -16.50 -13.88
CA VAL A 113 -4.94 -15.40 -14.44
C VAL A 113 -4.80 -14.19 -13.54
N LEU A 114 -4.52 -13.04 -14.15
CA LEU A 114 -4.52 -11.75 -13.47
C LEU A 114 -5.96 -11.27 -13.30
N ILE A 115 -6.33 -10.95 -12.06
CA ILE A 115 -7.67 -10.47 -11.71
C ILE A 115 -7.67 -8.96 -11.56
N GLU A 116 -6.75 -8.43 -10.75
CA GLU A 116 -6.59 -7.00 -10.52
C GLU A 116 -5.13 -6.61 -10.34
N ASN A 117 -4.86 -5.33 -10.56
CA ASN A 117 -3.61 -4.66 -10.22
C ASN A 117 -3.92 -3.56 -9.19
N ASN A 118 -3.12 -3.47 -8.13
CA ASN A 118 -3.33 -2.59 -6.99
C ASN A 118 -2.18 -1.58 -6.86
N SER A 119 -2.51 -0.31 -6.69
CA SER A 119 -1.59 0.81 -6.54
C SER A 119 -1.05 1.05 -5.14
N CYS A 120 -1.65 0.45 -4.12
CA CYS A 120 -1.22 0.54 -2.74
C CYS A 120 -1.29 -0.84 -2.08
N PRO A 121 -0.50 -1.82 -2.56
CA PRO A 121 -0.57 -3.16 -2.01
C PRO A 121 0.00 -3.18 -0.59
N SER A 122 -0.72 -3.85 0.30
CA SER A 122 -0.28 -4.12 1.67
C SER A 122 0.16 -5.57 1.76
N GLY A 123 1.17 -5.88 2.56
CA GLY A 123 1.53 -7.29 2.79
C GLY A 123 2.71 -7.53 3.70
N GLN A 124 3.55 -6.53 3.96
CA GLN A 124 4.79 -6.74 4.69
C GLN A 124 4.53 -7.14 6.14
N LYS A 125 3.51 -6.58 6.80
CA LYS A 125 3.13 -6.97 8.18
C LYS A 125 2.75 -8.45 8.34
N SER A 126 2.45 -9.14 7.25
CA SER A 126 2.05 -10.56 7.22
C SER A 126 3.11 -11.46 6.59
N MET A 127 4.13 -10.88 5.95
CA MET A 127 5.20 -11.65 5.34
C MET A 127 6.15 -12.16 6.42
N PRO A 128 6.43 -13.48 6.49
CA PRO A 128 7.39 -14.01 7.44
C PRO A 128 8.75 -13.32 7.31
N VAL A 129 9.37 -13.01 8.44
CA VAL A 129 10.68 -12.36 8.45
C VAL A 129 11.72 -13.35 7.93
N GLY A 130 12.47 -12.95 6.92
CA GLY A 130 13.65 -13.70 6.47
C GLY A 130 14.73 -13.60 7.55
N TYR A 131 14.75 -14.54 8.49
CA TYR A 131 15.82 -14.65 9.48
C TYR A 131 16.94 -15.55 8.91
N ASP A 132 17.78 -15.00 8.03
CA ASP A 132 19.20 -15.39 8.02
C ASP A 132 20.01 -14.14 8.36
N TYR A 133 20.99 -14.27 9.25
CA TYR A 133 21.87 -13.21 9.77
C TYR A 133 22.19 -12.09 8.75
N GLY A 134 21.48 -10.96 8.86
CA GLY A 134 21.67 -9.78 8.00
C GLY A 134 20.69 -9.64 6.81
N GLU A 135 19.69 -10.50 6.68
CA GLU A 135 18.64 -10.35 5.67
C GLU A 135 17.78 -9.12 5.98
N ILE A 136 17.82 -8.18 5.03
CA ILE A 136 17.01 -6.97 4.97
C ILE A 136 15.53 -7.38 5.06
N THR A 137 14.79 -6.82 6.03
CA THR A 137 13.36 -7.12 6.22
C THR A 137 12.53 -6.62 5.04
N GLY A 138 11.33 -7.17 4.84
CA GLY A 138 10.51 -6.83 3.68
C GLY A 138 10.21 -5.33 3.50
N TYR A 139 10.06 -4.58 4.60
CA TYR A 139 9.94 -3.11 4.57
C TYR A 139 11.21 -2.43 4.04
N HIS A 140 12.38 -2.79 4.59
CA HIS A 140 13.66 -2.21 4.17
C HIS A 140 14.02 -2.59 2.74
N LEU A 141 13.74 -3.84 2.34
CA LEU A 141 14.01 -4.33 1.00
C LEU A 141 13.25 -3.49 -0.02
N LEU A 142 11.95 -3.29 0.24
CA LEU A 142 11.12 -2.46 -0.61
C LEU A 142 11.65 -1.02 -0.66
N MET A 143 11.92 -0.43 0.51
CA MET A 143 12.38 0.95 0.61
C MET A 143 13.70 1.19 -0.11
N ASP A 144 14.71 0.35 0.15
CA ASP A 144 16.05 0.47 -0.41
C ASP A 144 16.09 0.19 -1.91
N GLN A 145 15.36 -0.83 -2.39
CA GLN A 145 15.43 -1.23 -3.80
C GLN A 145 14.49 -0.43 -4.70
N THR A 146 13.38 0.09 -4.17
CA THR A 146 12.33 0.73 -4.98
C THR A 146 12.30 2.24 -4.81
N PHE A 147 12.27 2.73 -3.57
CA PHE A 147 11.95 4.14 -3.30
C PHE A 147 13.18 5.02 -3.06
N ARG A 148 14.24 4.48 -2.44
CA ARG A 148 15.45 5.23 -2.06
C ARG A 148 16.01 6.07 -3.21
N HIS A 149 16.13 5.51 -4.41
CA HIS A 149 16.67 6.24 -5.56
C HIS A 149 15.78 7.41 -5.97
N SER A 150 14.46 7.19 -6.05
CA SER A 150 13.48 8.22 -6.40
C SER A 150 13.43 9.35 -5.36
N LEU A 151 13.45 9.00 -4.07
CA LEU A 151 13.43 9.97 -2.98
C LEU A 151 14.70 10.83 -2.94
N LYS A 152 15.89 10.24 -3.11
CA LYS A 152 17.16 11.00 -3.19
C LYS A 152 17.13 12.06 -4.30
N ASN A 153 16.55 11.74 -5.45
CA ASN A 153 16.45 12.69 -6.56
C ASN A 153 15.47 13.84 -6.28
N LEU A 154 14.39 13.57 -5.52
CA LEU A 154 13.41 14.58 -5.10
C LEU A 154 13.96 15.53 -4.04
N ARG A 155 14.78 15.04 -3.10
CA ARG A 155 15.44 15.85 -2.07
C ARG A 155 16.31 16.98 -2.64
N ASN A 156 16.86 16.79 -3.84
CA ASN A 156 17.63 17.84 -4.52
C ASN A 156 16.76 19.00 -5.04
N LYS A 157 15.44 18.88 -5.01
CA LYS A 157 14.49 19.85 -5.59
C LYS A 157 13.63 20.56 -4.55
N ILE A 158 13.45 19.95 -3.38
CA ILE A 158 12.54 20.44 -2.33
C ILE A 158 13.31 20.52 -1.02
N ASP A 159 13.34 21.73 -0.46
CA ASP A 159 13.90 22.01 0.87
C ASP A 159 12.83 21.72 1.94
N GLY A 160 12.92 20.53 2.55
CA GLY A 160 11.89 19.97 3.42
C GLY A 160 12.26 18.62 4.02
N GLY A 161 11.27 17.91 4.57
CA GLY A 161 11.43 16.57 5.14
C GLY A 161 10.86 15.43 4.29
N LEU A 162 10.80 14.24 4.87
CA LEU A 162 10.09 13.06 4.33
C LEU A 162 8.86 12.75 5.17
N ALA A 163 7.77 12.27 4.55
CA ALA A 163 6.60 11.81 5.29
C ALA A 163 5.96 10.56 4.69
N VAL A 164 5.36 9.78 5.58
CA VAL A 164 4.42 8.72 5.26
C VAL A 164 3.03 9.12 5.75
N LEU A 165 2.06 9.18 4.83
CA LEU A 165 0.66 9.39 5.14
C LEU A 165 -0.01 8.05 5.47
N TYR A 166 -0.94 8.03 6.42
CA TYR A 166 -1.75 6.85 6.71
C TYR A 166 -3.19 7.20 7.09
N ASP A 167 -4.14 6.35 6.68
CA ASP A 167 -5.54 6.42 7.10
C ASP A 167 -5.84 5.30 8.12
N LYS A 168 -5.90 4.04 7.71
CA LYS A 168 -6.45 2.91 8.47
C LYS A 168 -5.36 1.95 8.93
N ASN A 169 -4.27 1.85 8.18
CA ASN A 169 -3.24 0.81 8.38
C ASN A 169 -1.98 1.34 9.06
N TYR A 170 -2.10 1.74 10.32
CA TYR A 170 -0.98 2.27 11.10
C TYR A 170 0.20 1.28 11.16
N MET A 171 -0.05 -0.01 11.42
CA MET A 171 1.01 -1.01 11.56
C MET A 171 1.90 -1.10 10.31
N GLU A 172 1.30 -1.19 9.12
CA GLU A 172 2.06 -1.25 7.87
C GLU A 172 2.74 0.10 7.57
N SER A 173 2.01 1.21 7.72
CA SER A 173 2.50 2.53 7.34
C SER A 173 3.63 3.00 8.25
N SER A 174 3.53 2.74 9.56
CA SER A 174 4.62 2.98 10.52
C SER A 174 5.85 2.13 10.19
N GLY A 175 5.66 0.86 9.78
CA GLY A 175 6.77 0.02 9.32
C GLY A 175 7.52 0.62 8.13
N TYR A 176 6.80 1.18 7.15
CA TYR A 176 7.44 1.92 6.05
C TYR A 176 8.09 3.22 6.51
N ALA A 177 7.51 3.96 7.46
CA ALA A 177 8.10 5.19 7.98
C ALA A 177 9.44 4.94 8.68
N HIS A 178 9.52 3.93 9.55
CA HIS A 178 10.78 3.54 10.18
C HIS A 178 11.79 3.02 9.16
N ALA A 179 11.39 2.14 8.24
CA ALA A 179 12.29 1.64 7.19
C ALA A 179 12.78 2.77 6.27
N MET A 180 11.97 3.81 6.05
CA MET A 180 12.36 5.00 5.32
C MET A 180 13.34 5.87 6.09
N ALA A 181 13.13 6.08 7.39
CA ALA A 181 14.07 6.79 8.24
C ALA A 181 15.43 6.09 8.27
N ASP A 182 15.43 4.77 8.47
CA ASP A 182 16.65 3.95 8.42
C ASP A 182 17.30 3.95 7.04
N SER A 183 16.51 3.87 5.97
CA SER A 183 17.05 3.93 4.62
C SER A 183 17.70 5.30 4.36
N MET A 184 16.97 6.38 4.60
CA MET A 184 17.38 7.73 4.21
C MET A 184 18.31 8.40 5.22
N GLN A 185 18.46 7.82 6.42
CA GLN A 185 19.27 8.35 7.53
C GLN A 185 18.86 9.78 7.92
N GLU A 186 17.55 10.06 7.86
CA GLU A 186 16.95 11.34 8.27
C GLU A 186 15.58 11.10 8.93
N PRO A 187 15.05 12.05 9.74
CA PRO A 187 13.73 11.92 10.33
C PRO A 187 12.61 11.83 9.29
N VAL A 188 11.57 11.05 9.59
CA VAL A 188 10.37 10.89 8.77
C VAL A 188 9.13 11.22 9.58
N TYR A 189 8.26 12.05 9.02
CA TYR A 189 6.97 12.38 9.62
C TYR A 189 5.93 11.30 9.29
N LEU A 190 5.38 10.65 10.32
CA LEU A 190 4.24 9.76 10.18
C LEU A 190 2.96 10.57 10.43
N VAL A 191 2.20 10.79 9.38
CA VAL A 191 1.14 11.80 9.33
C VAL A 191 -0.23 11.11 9.16
N PRO A 192 -1.15 11.23 10.13
CA PRO A 192 -2.51 10.74 9.97
C PRO A 192 -3.25 11.54 8.89
N PHE A 193 -3.95 10.86 7.99
CA PHE A 193 -4.74 11.44 6.91
C PHE A 193 -5.97 10.56 6.65
N TYR A 194 -6.97 10.66 7.52
CA TYR A 194 -8.18 9.82 7.50
C TYR A 194 -9.24 10.35 6.53
N ASP A 195 -9.87 9.50 5.71
CA ASP A 195 -10.88 9.90 4.69
C ASP A 195 -11.97 10.86 5.18
N ASN A 196 -12.44 10.69 6.42
CA ASN A 196 -13.50 11.50 7.03
C ASN A 196 -12.97 12.42 8.14
N GLY A 197 -11.66 12.65 8.19
CA GLY A 197 -11.01 13.46 9.22
C GLY A 197 -10.87 14.93 8.83
N GLU A 198 -10.65 15.79 9.81
CA GLU A 198 -10.14 17.12 9.54
C GLU A 198 -8.67 17.03 9.09
N HIS A 199 -8.30 17.86 8.11
CA HIS A 199 -6.98 17.84 7.48
C HIS A 199 -6.23 19.16 7.63
N ASP A 200 -6.58 19.98 8.63
CA ASP A 200 -5.98 21.31 8.81
C ASP A 200 -4.46 21.29 9.05
N HIS A 201 -3.94 20.13 9.47
CA HIS A 201 -2.51 19.87 9.65
C HIS A 201 -1.79 19.47 8.35
N VAL A 202 -2.49 19.28 7.22
CA VAL A 202 -1.92 18.93 5.92
C VAL A 202 -2.49 19.81 4.81
N ARG A 203 -1.62 20.38 3.98
CA ARG A 203 -2.03 21.08 2.75
C ARG A 203 -1.12 20.71 1.60
N PHE A 204 -1.65 20.67 0.38
CA PHE A 204 -0.85 20.47 -0.84
C PHE A 204 -0.79 21.77 -1.63
N VAL A 205 0.41 22.23 -1.97
CA VAL A 205 0.65 23.45 -2.75
C VAL A 205 1.70 23.13 -3.80
N ASP A 206 1.36 23.31 -5.08
CA ASP A 206 2.24 23.06 -6.23
C ASP A 206 2.90 21.66 -6.22
N GLY A 207 2.15 20.65 -5.79
CA GLY A 207 2.62 19.26 -5.72
C GLY A 207 3.52 18.95 -4.52
N VAL A 208 3.72 19.90 -3.61
CA VAL A 208 4.46 19.72 -2.34
C VAL A 208 3.48 19.65 -1.19
N MET A 209 3.65 18.66 -0.31
CA MET A 209 2.87 18.55 0.91
C MET A 209 3.47 19.44 1.99
N TRP A 210 2.64 20.15 2.72
CA TRP A 210 3.05 20.90 3.89
C TRP A 210 2.31 20.34 5.09
N ILE A 211 3.05 20.18 6.18
CA ILE A 211 2.51 19.75 7.45
C ILE A 211 2.58 20.89 8.46
N ARG A 212 1.59 20.97 9.34
CA ARG A 212 1.60 21.86 10.50
C ARG A 212 1.71 21.02 11.76
N GLU A 213 2.77 21.24 12.51
CA GLU A 213 2.90 20.64 13.84
C GLU A 213 1.94 21.37 14.79
N LEU A 214 0.95 20.65 15.31
CA LEU A 214 0.06 21.16 16.34
C LEU A 214 0.66 20.81 17.70
N SER A 215 1.35 21.76 18.33
CA SER A 215 1.86 21.59 19.69
C SER A 215 0.69 21.52 20.68
N HIS A 216 0.52 20.36 21.34
CA HIS A 216 -0.41 20.20 22.46
C HIS A 216 0.26 20.67 23.77
N GLN A 217 0.51 21.97 23.90
CA GLN A 217 0.69 22.60 25.22
C GLN A 217 -0.47 23.57 25.47
N PRO A 218 -1.20 23.45 26.60
CA PRO A 218 -2.38 24.28 26.87
C PRO A 218 -2.17 25.80 26.82
N ASP A 219 -0.92 26.29 26.92
CA ASP A 219 -0.63 27.72 27.05
C ASP A 219 0.35 28.29 26.00
N SER A 220 0.75 27.55 24.96
CA SER A 220 1.51 28.15 23.85
C SER A 220 1.18 27.53 22.50
N LEU A 221 0.36 28.23 21.71
CA LEU A 221 0.19 27.97 20.28
C LEU A 221 1.46 28.39 19.53
N GLN A 222 2.50 27.57 19.58
CA GLN A 222 3.58 27.60 18.60
C GLN A 222 3.28 26.54 17.54
N SER A 223 2.75 26.98 16.40
CA SER A 223 2.61 26.13 15.21
C SER A 223 3.83 26.30 14.32
N SER A 224 4.61 25.25 14.11
CA SER A 224 5.63 25.19 13.07
C SER A 224 4.99 24.59 11.80
N SER A 225 5.39 25.07 10.62
CA SER A 225 4.95 24.50 9.35
C SER A 225 6.17 24.08 8.54
N GLU A 226 6.19 22.83 8.09
CA GLU A 226 7.30 22.27 7.34
C GLU A 226 6.81 21.75 5.99
N SER A 227 7.61 21.95 4.94
CA SER A 227 7.37 21.35 3.64
C SER A 227 7.95 19.94 3.62
N VAL A 228 7.24 19.00 3.01
CA VAL A 228 7.59 17.58 3.04
C VAL A 228 7.19 16.95 1.71
N THR A 229 8.01 16.01 1.22
CA THR A 229 7.59 15.17 0.09
C THR A 229 6.82 13.95 0.58
N PRO A 230 5.54 13.78 0.17
CA PRO A 230 4.78 12.59 0.51
C PRO A 230 5.37 11.39 -0.22
N SER A 231 5.44 10.24 0.46
CA SER A 231 6.00 9.02 -0.11
C SER A 231 5.01 8.12 -0.84
N ASN A 232 3.76 8.55 -1.09
CA ASN A 232 2.73 7.69 -1.68
C ASN A 232 2.13 8.26 -2.98
N PHE A 233 2.07 7.34 -3.96
CA PHE A 233 1.02 7.02 -4.96
C PHE A 233 0.03 8.12 -5.39
N PRO A 234 -0.44 8.08 -6.66
CA PRO A 234 -1.09 9.22 -7.32
C PRO A 234 -2.17 9.88 -6.47
N ASN A 235 -2.22 11.21 -6.61
CA ASN A 235 -3.14 12.13 -5.96
C ASN A 235 -4.55 11.50 -5.81
N PRO A 236 -5.14 11.46 -4.61
CA PRO A 236 -6.55 11.05 -4.43
C PRO A 236 -7.51 11.91 -5.26
N SER A 237 -7.13 13.15 -5.57
CA SER A 237 -7.90 14.08 -6.41
C SER A 237 -7.86 13.77 -7.91
N GLU A 238 -7.03 12.83 -8.37
CA GLU A 238 -6.93 12.41 -9.78
C GLU A 238 -7.54 11.02 -10.03
N ALA A 239 -8.10 10.36 -9.00
CA ALA A 239 -8.74 9.05 -9.12
C ALA A 239 -10.24 9.10 -9.46
N HIS A 240 -10.74 10.24 -9.95
CA HIS A 240 -12.09 10.35 -10.46
C HIS A 240 -12.12 10.25 -12.00
N ASP A 241 -12.84 9.22 -12.44
CA ASP A 241 -13.45 9.06 -13.75
C ASP A 241 -12.56 8.57 -14.90
N THR A 242 -12.42 7.23 -14.98
CA THR A 242 -12.32 6.54 -16.27
C THR A 242 -13.45 5.52 -16.37
N SER A 243 -14.69 6.01 -16.28
CA SER A 243 -15.88 5.24 -16.63
C SER A 243 -16.33 5.42 -18.08
N ASP A 244 -15.43 5.77 -19.00
CA ASP A 244 -15.68 5.67 -20.43
C ASP A 244 -14.96 4.44 -21.02
N ALA A 245 -15.47 3.27 -20.64
CA ALA A 245 -15.24 2.05 -21.39
C ALA A 245 -15.92 2.20 -22.76
N VAL A 246 -15.12 2.49 -23.79
CA VAL A 246 -15.53 2.41 -25.18
C VAL A 246 -16.10 1.02 -25.42
N SER A 247 -17.42 0.94 -25.59
CA SER A 247 -18.13 -0.27 -25.94
C SER A 247 -17.76 -0.68 -27.37
N HIS A 248 -16.78 -1.56 -27.52
CA HIS A 248 -16.63 -2.35 -28.74
C HIS A 248 -17.57 -3.55 -28.65
N GLN A 249 -18.69 -3.46 -29.38
CA GLN A 249 -19.52 -4.62 -29.65
C GLN A 249 -18.72 -5.62 -30.49
N PRO A 250 -18.83 -6.94 -30.22
CA PRO A 250 -18.18 -7.95 -31.03
C PRO A 250 -18.90 -8.09 -32.38
N ASP A 251 -18.16 -7.90 -33.47
CA ASP A 251 -18.60 -8.19 -34.83
C ASP A 251 -19.09 -9.64 -34.95
N THR A 252 -20.38 -9.78 -35.23
CA THR A 252 -21.01 -11.05 -35.61
C THR A 252 -20.49 -11.51 -36.97
N LEU A 253 -19.60 -12.50 -36.98
CA LEU A 253 -19.22 -13.24 -38.18
C LEU A 253 -20.41 -14.10 -38.67
N HIS A 254 -21.19 -13.57 -39.61
CA HIS A 254 -22.10 -14.36 -40.43
C HIS A 254 -21.30 -15.18 -41.46
N SER A 255 -21.10 -16.46 -41.21
CA SER A 255 -20.73 -17.43 -42.24
C SER A 255 -22.00 -18.10 -42.80
N SER A 256 -22.35 -17.78 -44.04
CA SER A 256 -23.31 -18.54 -44.83
C SER A 256 -22.58 -19.68 -45.57
N PRO A 257 -23.09 -20.91 -45.60
CA PRO A 257 -22.48 -21.99 -46.37
C PRO A 257 -22.85 -21.88 -47.85
N LYS A 258 -21.84 -21.94 -48.74
CA LYS A 258 -22.05 -22.19 -50.17
C LYS A 258 -22.14 -23.69 -50.41
N SER A 259 -23.27 -24.14 -50.95
CA SER A 259 -23.48 -25.49 -51.50
C SER A 259 -22.68 -25.67 -52.79
N PRO A 260 -22.10 -26.85 -53.07
CA PRO A 260 -21.50 -27.14 -54.36
C PRO A 260 -22.51 -27.69 -55.37
N ASN A 261 -22.40 -27.21 -56.62
CA ASN A 261 -22.69 -28.00 -57.82
C ASN A 261 -21.37 -28.62 -58.30
#